data_AF-Q9XFD7-F1
#
_entry.id   AF-Q9XFD7-F1
#
_cell.length_a   1.000
_cell.length_b   1.000
_cell.length_c   1.000
_cell.angle_alpha   90.00
_cell.angle_beta   90.00
_cell.angle_gamma   90.00
#
_symmetry.space_group_name_H-M   'P 1'
#
loop_
_entity.id
_entity.type
_entity.pdbx_description
1 polymer ?
#
loop_
_entity_poly.entity_id
_entity_poly.type
_entity_poly.pdbx_seq_one_letter_code
_entity_poly.pdbx_strand_id
1 'polypeptide(L)'
;KTLVEKTKSTPGAKVENNKFCLSVHFRCVDEKRWNALGEQVKAVIKEYPKLKLTQGRKVLEIRPSIKWDKGKALEFLLESLGFANCGDVLPV
;
A
#
# COMPACT_ATOMS: atom_id res chain seq x y z
N LYS A 1 -9.33 -6.69 -10.48
CA LYS A 1 -9.14 -6.70 -11.95
C LYS A 1 -9.22 -5.29 -12.57
N THR A 2 -10.03 -4.37 -12.03
CA THR A 2 -10.21 -2.99 -12.52
C THR A 2 -8.91 -2.20 -12.73
N LEU A 3 -7.97 -2.22 -11.78
CA LEU A 3 -6.69 -1.50 -11.92
C LEU A 3 -5.86 -2.00 -13.09
N VAL A 4 -5.83 -3.31 -13.33
CA VAL A 4 -5.12 -3.88 -14.48
C VAL A 4 -5.70 -3.30 -15.77
N GLU A 5 -7.02 -3.35 -15.94
CA GLU A 5 -7.68 -2.81 -17.13
C GLU A 5 -7.46 -1.30 -17.31
N LYS A 6 -7.61 -0.50 -16.25
CA LYS A 6 -7.45 0.96 -16.31
C LYS A 6 -6.01 1.40 -16.61
N THR A 7 -5.02 0.60 -16.22
CA THR A 7 -3.60 0.92 -16.40
C THR A 7 -3.00 0.35 -17.69
N LYS A 8 -3.70 -0.56 -18.40
CA LYS A 8 -3.25 -1.15 -19.68
C LYS A 8 -2.88 -0.10 -20.74
N SER A 9 -3.57 1.04 -20.76
CA SER A 9 -3.29 2.12 -21.72
C SER A 9 -1.98 2.86 -21.43
N THR A 10 -1.33 2.60 -20.29
CA THR A 10 -0.06 3.21 -19.87
C THR A 10 1.10 2.21 -19.95
N PRO A 11 1.78 2.13 -21.12
CA PRO A 11 3.03 1.41 -21.29
C PRO A 11 4.00 1.60 -20.12
N GLY A 12 4.53 0.46 -19.63
CA GLY A 12 5.48 0.41 -18.51
C GLY A 12 4.83 0.39 -17.12
N ALA A 13 3.51 0.58 -17.00
CA ALA A 13 2.81 0.41 -15.74
C ALA A 13 2.63 -1.09 -15.42
N LYS A 14 2.89 -1.48 -14.18
CA LYS A 14 2.72 -2.87 -13.72
C LYS A 14 1.90 -2.91 -12.45
N VAL A 15 0.85 -3.72 -12.44
CA VAL A 15 0.04 -3.99 -11.24
C VAL A 15 0.53 -5.27 -10.59
N GLU A 16 0.87 -5.19 -9.32
CA GLU A 16 1.25 -6.31 -8.46
C GLU A 16 0.16 -6.53 -7.41
N ASN A 17 -0.18 -7.80 -7.17
CA ASN A 17 -1.19 -8.19 -6.21
C ASN A 17 -0.57 -9.03 -5.10
N ASN A 18 -0.31 -8.40 -3.95
CA ASN A 18 0.10 -9.06 -2.72
C ASN A 18 -1.10 -9.29 -1.82
N LYS A 19 -0.99 -10.29 -0.94
CA LYS A 19 -2.10 -10.76 -0.07
C LYS A 19 -2.85 -9.63 0.67
N PHE A 20 -2.14 -8.57 1.07
CA PHE A 20 -2.72 -7.43 1.81
C PHE A 20 -2.42 -6.06 1.18
N CYS A 21 -1.85 -6.03 -0.03
CA CYS A 21 -1.46 -4.78 -0.69
C CYS A 21 -1.51 -4.94 -2.21
N LEU A 22 -2.12 -3.98 -2.89
CA LEU A 22 -2.02 -3.86 -4.35
C LEU A 22 -1.05 -2.72 -4.67
N SER A 23 -0.13 -2.95 -5.61
CA SER A 23 0.86 -1.94 -5.99
C SER A 23 0.80 -1.66 -7.48
N VAL A 24 0.80 -0.38 -7.86
CA VAL A 24 0.94 0.08 -9.24
C VAL A 24 2.33 0.68 -9.39
N HIS A 25 3.23 -0.07 -10.02
CA HIS A 25 4.59 0.36 -10.30
C HIS A 25 4.60 1.20 -11.57
N PHE A 26 5.28 2.34 -11.51
CA PHE A 26 5.40 3.27 -12.63
C PHE A 26 6.85 3.64 -12.95
N ARG A 27 7.80 2.83 -12.47
CA ARG A 27 9.24 3.04 -12.68
C ARG A 27 9.62 3.08 -14.16
N CYS A 28 8.94 2.29 -14.99
CA CYS A 28 9.19 2.17 -16.43
C CYS A 28 8.19 2.98 -17.27
N VAL A 29 7.40 3.85 -16.66
CA VAL A 29 6.44 4.72 -17.33
C VAL A 29 7.12 6.04 -17.67
N ASP A 30 6.84 6.58 -18.85
CA ASP A 30 7.27 7.94 -19.25
C ASP A 30 6.83 8.99 -18.22
N GLU A 31 7.75 9.86 -17.81
CA GLU A 31 7.52 10.83 -16.73
C GLU A 31 6.35 11.78 -16.99
N LYS A 32 6.10 12.12 -18.28
CA LYS A 32 4.96 12.97 -18.68
C LYS A 32 3.61 12.32 -18.38
N ARG A 33 3.59 11.00 -18.17
CA ARG A 33 2.38 10.20 -17.95
C ARG A 33 2.15 9.83 -16.49
N TRP A 34 3.08 10.17 -15.58
CA TRP A 34 2.96 9.81 -14.16
C TRP A 34 1.71 10.42 -13.52
N ASN A 35 1.43 11.70 -13.81
CA ASN A 35 0.26 12.39 -13.27
C ASN A 35 -1.04 11.74 -13.77
N ALA A 36 -1.15 11.48 -15.07
CA ALA A 36 -2.32 10.84 -15.67
C ALA A 36 -2.57 9.44 -15.08
N LEU A 37 -1.50 8.64 -14.91
CA LEU A 37 -1.60 7.32 -14.26
C LEU A 37 -2.06 7.45 -12.80
N GLY A 38 -1.51 8.41 -12.06
CA GLY A 38 -1.90 8.69 -10.67
C GLY A 38 -3.38 9.06 -10.55
N GLU A 39 -3.90 9.88 -11.46
CA GLU A 39 -5.31 10.24 -11.53
C GLU A 39 -6.21 9.04 -11.86
N GLN A 40 -5.81 8.19 -12.81
CA GLN A 40 -6.52 6.95 -13.14
C GLN A 40 -6.62 6.03 -11.93
N VAL A 41 -5.51 5.81 -11.21
CA VAL A 41 -5.49 4.99 -9.99
C VAL A 41 -6.36 5.63 -8.91
N LYS A 42 -6.23 6.93 -8.67
CA LYS A 42 -7.03 7.66 -7.68
C LYS A 42 -8.53 7.58 -7.98
N ALA A 43 -8.94 7.68 -9.25
CA ALA A 43 -10.32 7.54 -9.67
C ALA A 43 -10.89 6.16 -9.30
N VAL A 44 -10.13 5.09 -9.56
CA VAL A 44 -10.53 3.73 -9.15
C VAL A 44 -10.65 3.65 -7.63
N ILE A 45 -9.69 4.17 -6.86
CA ILE A 45 -9.72 4.07 -5.40
C ILE A 45 -10.89 4.84 -4.77
N LYS A 46 -11.40 5.91 -5.41
CA LYS A 46 -12.60 6.62 -4.91
C LYS A 46 -13.82 5.71 -4.80
N GLU A 47 -13.92 4.66 -5.61
CA GLU A 47 -15.01 3.67 -5.55
C GLU A 47 -14.86 2.68 -4.38
N TYR A 48 -13.71 2.67 -3.70
CA TYR A 48 -13.39 1.75 -2.60
C TYR A 48 -12.96 2.51 -1.33
N PRO A 49 -13.89 3.11 -0.57
CA PRO A 49 -13.58 3.98 0.58
C PRO A 49 -12.85 3.28 1.73
N LYS A 50 -12.89 1.94 1.78
CA LYS A 50 -12.14 1.14 2.76
C LYS A 50 -10.67 0.92 2.38
N LEU A 51 -10.23 1.40 1.21
CA LEU A 51 -8.85 1.32 0.76
C LEU A 51 -8.19 2.70 0.86
N LYS A 52 -6.90 2.69 1.21
CA LYS A 52 -6.05 3.88 1.28
C LYS A 52 -4.98 3.78 0.20
N LEU A 53 -4.81 4.88 -0.53
CA LEU A 53 -3.70 5.07 -1.47
C LEU A 53 -2.53 5.74 -0.74
N THR A 54 -1.34 5.15 -0.84
CA THR A 54 -0.08 5.73 -0.37
C THR A 54 0.94 5.76 -1.50
N GLN A 55 1.77 6.81 -1.54
CA GLN A 55 2.80 6.94 -2.55
C GLN A 55 4.15 6.47 -1.99
N GLY A 56 4.76 5.51 -2.68
CA GLY A 56 6.13 5.08 -2.45
C GLY A 56 7.06 5.57 -3.56
N ARG A 57 8.30 5.08 -3.56
CA ARG A 57 9.30 5.45 -4.57
C ARG A 57 9.00 4.81 -5.93
N LYS A 58 8.41 5.61 -6.84
CA LYS A 58 7.96 5.17 -8.18
C LYS A 58 6.92 4.03 -8.14
N VAL A 59 6.10 4.02 -7.09
CA VAL A 59 5.00 3.05 -6.87
C VAL A 59 3.83 3.72 -6.15
N LEU A 60 2.61 3.35 -6.53
CA LEU A 60 1.38 3.67 -5.80
C LEU A 60 0.89 2.42 -5.08
N GLU A 61 0.83 2.47 -3.76
CA GLU A 61 0.44 1.34 -2.91
C GLU A 61 -1.00 1.53 -2.43
N ILE A 62 -1.79 0.48 -2.48
CA ILE A 62 -3.20 0.46 -2.15
C ILE A 62 -3.39 -0.60 -1.09
N ARG A 63 -3.79 -0.16 0.10
CA ARG A 63 -3.88 -1.00 1.29
C ARG A 63 -5.24 -0.86 1.96
N PRO A 64 -5.72 -1.89 2.67
CA PRO A 64 -6.87 -1.74 3.56
C PRO A 64 -6.65 -0.60 4.56
N SER A 65 -7.69 0.19 4.82
CA SER A 65 -7.68 1.26 5.81
C SER A 65 -7.83 0.66 7.21
N ILE A 66 -6.73 0.09 7.73
CA ILE A 66 -6.66 -0.52 9.05
C ILE A 66 -5.69 0.31 9.89
N LYS A 67 -6.05 0.56 11.16
CA LYS A 67 -5.16 1.21 12.13
C LYS A 67 -4.13 0.19 12.66
N TRP A 68 -3.23 -0.26 11.78
CA TRP A 68 -2.14 -1.18 12.09
C TRP A 68 -0.82 -0.58 11.60
N ASP A 69 0.15 -0.51 12.49
CA ASP A 69 1.48 0.04 12.24
C ASP A 69 2.54 -0.84 12.92
N LYS A 70 3.82 -0.49 12.76
CA LYS A 70 4.93 -1.28 13.32
C LYS A 70 4.93 -1.28 14.85
N GLY A 71 4.48 -0.19 15.48
CA GLY A 71 4.37 -0.10 16.94
C GLY A 71 3.31 -1.05 17.46
N LYS A 72 2.12 -1.03 16.85
CA LYS A 72 1.05 -2.00 17.18
C LYS A 72 1.42 -3.44 16.90
N ALA A 73 2.20 -3.70 15.86
CA ALA A 73 2.72 -5.03 15.58
C ALA A 73 3.68 -5.49 16.70
N LEU A 74 4.53 -4.58 17.20
CA LEU A 74 5.44 -4.87 18.30
C LEU A 74 4.69 -5.07 19.63
N GLU A 75 3.73 -4.21 19.95
CA GLU A 75 2.83 -4.36 21.11
C GLU A 75 2.11 -5.71 21.07
N PHE A 76 1.53 -6.08 19.93
CA PHE A 76 0.88 -7.37 19.74
C PHE A 76 1.82 -8.56 19.95
N LEU A 77 3.09 -8.45 19.49
CA LEU A 77 4.09 -9.49 19.72
C LEU A 77 4.47 -9.61 21.20
N LEU A 78 4.67 -8.48 21.89
CA LEU A 78 4.98 -8.46 23.32
C LEU A 78 3.83 -9.08 24.14
N GLU A 79 2.58 -8.76 23.82
CA GLU A 79 1.40 -9.39 24.43
C GLU A 79 1.35 -10.89 24.15
N SER A 80 1.49 -11.29 22.88
CA SER A 80 1.38 -12.70 22.46
C SER A 80 2.47 -13.59 23.05
N LEU A 81 3.64 -13.03 23.34
CA LEU A 81 4.78 -13.72 23.94
C LEU A 81 4.80 -13.64 25.48
N GLY A 82 3.84 -12.92 26.10
CA GLY A 82 3.76 -12.77 27.55
C GLY A 82 4.71 -11.71 28.15
N PHE A 83 5.30 -10.85 27.33
CA PHE A 83 6.21 -9.79 27.75
C PHE A 83 5.54 -8.43 27.99
N ALA A 84 4.21 -8.33 27.86
CA ALA A 84 3.48 -7.06 27.99
C ALA A 84 3.75 -6.28 29.29
N ASN A 85 4.06 -6.98 30.39
CA ASN A 85 4.36 -6.38 31.70
C ASN A 85 5.82 -6.66 32.15
N CYS A 86 6.71 -7.06 31.25
CA CYS A 86 8.09 -7.39 31.59
C CYS A 86 8.95 -6.12 31.60
N GLY A 87 9.46 -5.74 32.79
CA GLY A 87 10.34 -4.58 32.94
C GLY A 87 11.73 -4.75 32.31
N ASP A 88 12.10 -5.99 31.97
CA ASP A 88 13.40 -6.32 31.36
C ASP A 88 13.38 -6.27 29.82
N VAL A 89 12.22 -6.00 29.21
CA VAL A 89 12.04 -5.93 27.76
C VAL A 89 11.50 -4.55 27.38
N LEU A 90 12.24 -3.84 26.54
CA LEU A 90 11.84 -2.51 26.04
C LEU A 90 11.63 -2.55 24.51
N PRO A 91 10.49 -2.07 24.00
CA PRO A 91 10.30 -1.87 22.57
C PRO A 91 11.20 -0.72 22.09
N VAL A 92 12.11 -1.02 21.15
CA VAL A 92 13.07 -0.06 20.54
C VAL A 92 12.79 0.17 19.06
#